data_AF-A0A481B628-F1
#
_entry.id   AF-A0A481B628-F1
#
_cell.length_a   1.000
_cell.length_b   1.000
_cell.length_c   1.000
_cell.angle_alpha   90.00
_cell.angle_beta   90.00
_cell.angle_gamma   90.00
#
_symmetry.space_group_name_H-M   'P 1'
#
loop_
_entity.id
_entity.type
_entity.pdbx_description
1 polymer ?
#
loop_
_entity_poly.entity_id
_entity_poly.type
_entity_poly.pdbx_seq_one_letter_code
_entity_poly.pdbx_strand_id
1 'polypeptide(L)'
;MVNEDPSHEGLDGAPSQTSALQENPNLAAQPSVSGHPSISAHPSFSAHASTSAHPSVSIHPSVSVYPSSSAHPSTLAQPSGLVQPSSSGQPSSSGPEDLSVIKVSKRRWAVVLLFSCYSMCNAFQWIQYGSINNIFMNFYGVSAFAIDWLSMCYMLTYIPLLLPVAWLLEKFGLRTIALTGSALNCLGAWVKLGSLKPHLFPVTVLGQVICSVAQVFILGMPSRIASVWFGANEVSTACSIAVFGNQLGIAIGFLVPPVLVPNIKDKAELAYHISIMFYIIAGVATLLFILVVIVFKEKPKHAPSRAQSLSYTLASPDASYLNSIIRLFKNLNFVLLIISYGLNAGAFYSLSTLLNRMVILHYPGEEVNAGRIGLTIIIAGMFGAVISGIWLDRTKTYKETTLVVYVMTLVGMVVYTFTLNLGYLWVVFITAGAMGFFMTGYLPLGFEFAVELTYPESEGMSSGLLNVSAQIFGIIFTISQGQIIDAYGTMPGNIFLCVFLTLGVALTGELGPQGPVTL
;
A
#
# COMPACT_ATOMS: atom_id res chain seq x y z
N MET A 1 30.82 40.44 -79.15
CA MET A 1 29.66 39.58 -78.81
C MET A 1 28.97 40.28 -77.65
N VAL A 2 28.21 41.36 -77.92
CA VAL A 2 26.74 41.39 -78.17
C VAL A 2 26.00 41.02 -76.87
N ASN A 3 25.66 42.03 -76.04
CA ASN A 3 24.33 42.69 -75.87
C ASN A 3 23.38 41.81 -75.03
N GLU A 4 22.58 42.27 -74.06
CA GLU A 4 21.93 43.56 -73.82
C GLU A 4 21.35 43.55 -72.39
N ASP A 5 21.37 44.70 -71.71
CA ASP A 5 20.32 45.16 -70.76
C ASP A 5 19.54 46.24 -71.56
N PRO A 6 18.26 46.64 -71.28
CA PRO A 6 17.85 47.09 -69.94
C PRO A 6 16.31 47.10 -69.59
N SER A 7 16.03 47.40 -68.31
CA SER A 7 14.98 48.30 -67.73
C SER A 7 13.54 48.42 -68.29
N HIS A 8 12.55 48.35 -67.38
CA HIS A 8 11.55 49.42 -67.07
C HIS A 8 10.84 49.02 -65.75
N GLU A 9 10.98 49.80 -64.66
CA GLU A 9 10.06 50.87 -64.19
C GLU A 9 8.62 50.37 -63.95
N GLY A 10 7.93 50.59 -62.83
CA GLY A 10 8.17 51.42 -61.65
C GLY A 10 6.81 51.78 -61.02
N LEU A 11 6.79 51.95 -59.68
CA LEU A 11 5.91 52.85 -58.89
C LEU A 11 4.40 52.49 -58.88
N ASP A 12 3.56 52.73 -57.87
CA ASP A 12 3.62 53.38 -56.56
C ASP A 12 2.24 53.13 -55.90
N GLY A 13 2.14 53.37 -54.59
CA GLY A 13 0.91 53.98 -54.04
C GLY A 13 -0.02 53.10 -53.19
N ALA A 14 0.17 53.16 -51.87
CA ALA A 14 -0.88 53.04 -50.86
C ALA A 14 -1.85 54.27 -50.90
N PRO A 15 -2.68 54.53 -49.87
CA PRO A 15 -3.80 53.79 -49.28
C PRO A 15 -5.13 54.56 -49.46
N SER A 16 -6.30 53.98 -49.15
CA SER A 16 -7.54 54.77 -49.03
C SER A 16 -8.48 54.29 -47.92
N GLN A 17 -8.70 55.19 -46.97
CA GLN A 17 -9.85 55.26 -46.07
C GLN A 17 -11.05 55.88 -46.80
N THR A 18 -12.27 55.46 -46.46
CA THR A 18 -13.52 56.27 -46.38
C THR A 18 -14.62 55.34 -45.82
N SER A 19 -15.15 55.51 -44.61
CA SER A 19 -15.99 56.56 -44.00
C SER A 19 -17.46 56.56 -44.45
N ALA A 20 -18.37 56.28 -43.50
CA ALA A 20 -19.69 56.92 -43.24
C ALA A 20 -20.54 55.97 -42.36
N LEU A 21 -20.76 56.18 -41.05
CA LEU A 21 -21.69 57.13 -40.38
C LEU A 21 -23.12 57.13 -40.95
N GLN A 22 -24.07 56.52 -40.24
CA GLN A 22 -25.37 57.15 -39.94
C GLN A 22 -26.11 56.53 -38.73
N GLU A 23 -26.83 57.41 -38.03
CA GLU A 23 -27.44 57.35 -36.70
C GLU A 23 -28.74 56.49 -36.58
N ASN A 24 -28.92 55.90 -35.38
CA ASN A 24 -30.08 55.86 -34.42
C ASN A 24 -31.52 56.31 -34.86
N PRO A 25 -32.63 56.08 -34.08
CA PRO A 25 -32.83 55.37 -32.80
C PRO A 25 -34.17 54.56 -32.68
N ASN A 26 -34.35 53.83 -31.55
CA ASN A 26 -35.50 53.88 -30.62
C ASN A 26 -36.04 52.55 -30.01
N LEU A 27 -36.14 52.62 -28.67
CA LEU A 27 -37.00 51.93 -27.69
C LEU A 27 -36.87 50.41 -27.47
N ALA A 28 -36.26 50.03 -26.34
CA ALA A 28 -37.03 49.75 -25.12
C ALA A 28 -36.12 49.46 -23.89
N ALA A 29 -36.29 50.32 -22.87
CA ALA A 29 -36.21 50.08 -21.42
C ALA A 29 -34.99 49.35 -20.79
N GLN A 30 -34.16 50.14 -20.11
CA GLN A 30 -33.56 49.79 -18.81
C GLN A 30 -34.56 50.12 -17.69
N PRO A 31 -34.51 49.46 -16.51
CA PRO A 31 -33.60 49.93 -15.45
C PRO A 31 -32.93 48.83 -14.62
N SER A 32 -31.73 49.16 -14.15
CA SER A 32 -31.14 48.65 -12.91
C SER A 32 -32.05 48.93 -11.71
N VAL A 33 -32.07 48.05 -10.70
CA VAL A 33 -32.16 48.38 -9.27
C VAL A 33 -32.10 47.10 -8.41
N SER A 34 -31.36 47.26 -7.33
CA SER A 34 -31.22 46.47 -6.10
C SER A 34 -32.49 45.82 -5.54
N GLY A 35 -32.32 44.65 -4.90
CA GLY A 35 -33.31 44.11 -3.97
C GLY A 35 -32.86 42.79 -3.35
N HIS A 36 -32.30 42.86 -2.14
CA HIS A 36 -32.27 41.73 -1.20
C HIS A 36 -33.70 41.19 -0.96
N PRO A 37 -33.81 39.90 -0.62
CA PRO A 37 -34.72 39.50 0.44
C PRO A 37 -33.93 38.91 1.61
N SER A 38 -33.97 39.64 2.71
CA SER A 38 -33.64 39.20 4.06
C SER A 38 -34.94 38.73 4.72
N ILE A 39 -35.03 37.47 5.12
CA ILE A 39 -35.89 36.96 6.22
C ILE A 39 -35.12 35.75 6.78
N SER A 40 -34.33 35.83 7.87
CA SER A 40 -34.60 36.18 9.27
C SER A 40 -35.62 35.26 9.96
N ALA A 41 -35.10 34.20 10.59
CA ALA A 41 -35.69 33.63 11.80
C ALA A 41 -34.57 33.05 12.68
N HIS A 42 -33.88 33.93 13.40
CA HIS A 42 -33.51 33.65 14.79
C HIS A 42 -34.53 34.37 15.67
N PRO A 43 -34.93 33.76 16.78
CA PRO A 43 -34.56 34.32 18.08
C PRO A 43 -33.97 33.21 18.98
N SER A 44 -32.82 33.33 19.65
CA SER A 44 -32.28 34.37 20.53
C SER A 44 -32.80 34.28 21.98
N PHE A 45 -31.83 34.22 22.92
CA PHE A 45 -31.89 34.58 24.35
C PHE A 45 -32.73 33.64 25.26
N SER A 46 -32.43 33.44 26.54
CA SER A 46 -31.40 33.93 27.47
C SER A 46 -31.51 33.10 28.76
N ALA A 47 -30.47 33.19 29.58
CA ALA A 47 -30.35 32.69 30.95
C ALA A 47 -31.63 32.67 31.80
N HIS A 48 -31.79 31.59 32.57
CA HIS A 48 -32.21 31.66 33.97
C HIS A 48 -31.45 30.62 34.79
N ALA A 49 -30.67 31.12 35.75
CA ALA A 49 -30.38 30.39 36.97
C ALA A 49 -31.64 30.39 37.82
N SER A 50 -32.08 29.21 38.26
CA SER A 50 -33.02 29.06 39.37
C SER A 50 -32.66 27.83 40.19
N THR A 51 -32.44 28.12 41.46
CA THR A 51 -32.02 27.31 42.58
C THR A 51 -33.04 26.27 43.03
N SER A 52 -32.51 25.28 43.77
CA SER A 52 -33.12 24.48 44.84
C SER A 52 -34.24 23.49 44.53
N ALA A 53 -33.96 22.20 44.75
CA ALA A 53 -34.41 21.51 45.97
C ALA A 53 -33.69 20.17 46.13
N HIS A 54 -32.98 20.01 47.25
CA HIS A 54 -32.67 18.70 47.82
C HIS A 54 -33.97 17.92 48.09
N PRO A 55 -33.90 16.58 48.12
CA PRO A 55 -33.87 15.99 49.46
C PRO A 55 -32.75 14.97 49.61
N SER A 56 -32.03 15.17 50.71
CA SER A 56 -31.21 14.19 51.41
C SER A 56 -32.06 12.97 51.81
N VAL A 57 -31.58 11.75 51.57
CA VAL A 57 -31.53 10.67 52.60
C VAL A 57 -30.40 9.70 52.24
N SER A 58 -29.47 9.60 53.18
CA SER A 58 -28.37 8.67 53.33
C SER A 58 -28.82 7.34 53.93
N ILE A 59 -28.42 6.20 53.36
CA ILE A 59 -28.24 4.93 54.10
C ILE A 59 -27.02 4.18 53.52
N HIS A 60 -25.94 4.13 54.30
CA HIS A 60 -24.89 3.11 54.22
C HIS A 60 -25.42 1.78 54.78
N PRO A 61 -24.84 0.65 54.36
CA PRO A 61 -24.26 -0.20 55.40
C PRO A 61 -22.83 -0.62 55.06
N SER A 62 -21.94 -0.23 55.96
CA SER A 62 -20.59 -0.77 56.13
C SER A 62 -20.71 -2.11 56.85
N VAL A 63 -20.17 -3.20 56.28
CA VAL A 63 -19.66 -4.33 57.09
C VAL A 63 -18.45 -4.91 56.38
N SER A 64 -17.29 -4.64 56.95
CA SER A 64 -16.01 -5.33 56.77
C SER A 64 -15.93 -6.50 57.75
N VAL A 65 -15.64 -7.71 57.28
CA VAL A 65 -15.20 -8.83 58.13
C VAL A 65 -14.05 -9.57 57.44
N TYR A 66 -12.89 -9.49 58.07
CA TYR A 66 -11.72 -10.35 57.87
C TYR A 66 -12.03 -11.77 58.36
N PRO A 67 -11.34 -12.80 57.81
CA PRO A 67 -10.95 -13.93 58.62
C PRO A 67 -9.42 -13.99 58.72
N SER A 68 -8.93 -13.80 59.94
CA SER A 68 -7.59 -14.20 60.35
C SER A 68 -7.77 -15.00 61.64
N SER A 69 -7.38 -16.27 61.62
CA SER A 69 -6.41 -16.82 62.58
C SER A 69 -6.50 -18.36 62.63
N SER A 70 -5.30 -18.91 62.65
CA SER A 70 -4.84 -20.25 62.99
C SER A 70 -5.49 -20.91 64.21
N ALA A 71 -5.68 -22.24 64.12
CA ALA A 71 -5.34 -23.19 65.18
C ALA A 71 -5.34 -24.65 64.66
N HIS A 72 -4.14 -25.24 64.55
CA HIS A 72 -3.89 -26.67 64.85
C HIS A 72 -3.45 -26.74 66.34
N PRO A 73 -3.33 -27.90 67.03
CA PRO A 73 -3.31 -29.30 66.55
C PRO A 73 -4.17 -30.28 67.38
N SER A 74 -4.28 -31.54 66.96
CA SER A 74 -4.26 -32.72 67.85
C SER A 74 -4.19 -34.04 67.06
N THR A 75 -3.36 -34.91 67.60
CA THR A 75 -2.77 -36.18 67.16
C THR A 75 -3.66 -37.43 67.22
N LEU A 76 -3.23 -38.45 66.45
CA LEU A 76 -3.35 -39.91 66.64
C LEU A 76 -4.75 -40.55 66.80
N ALA A 77 -5.12 -41.39 65.84
CA ALA A 77 -5.37 -42.83 66.05
C ALA A 77 -5.77 -43.54 64.73
N GLN A 78 -4.94 -44.48 64.29
CA GLN A 78 -5.36 -45.75 63.65
C GLN A 78 -5.20 -46.83 64.74
N PRO A 79 -5.84 -48.04 64.68
CA PRO A 79 -5.98 -48.86 63.48
C PRO A 79 -7.21 -49.82 63.38
N SER A 80 -7.21 -50.59 62.28
CA SER A 80 -7.70 -51.97 62.13
C SER A 80 -9.13 -52.25 61.69
N GLY A 81 -9.24 -53.05 60.60
CA GLY A 81 -10.45 -53.80 60.26
C GLY A 81 -10.52 -54.24 58.80
N LEU A 82 -9.87 -55.37 58.46
CA LEU A 82 -10.01 -56.07 57.18
C LEU A 82 -11.48 -56.36 56.83
N VAL A 83 -11.90 -56.09 55.59
CA VAL A 83 -12.65 -57.04 54.74
C VAL A 83 -12.40 -56.68 53.26
N GLN A 84 -11.87 -57.63 52.50
CA GLN A 84 -11.92 -57.67 51.04
C GLN A 84 -12.88 -58.82 50.67
N PRO A 85 -13.67 -58.68 49.60
CA PRO A 85 -13.40 -59.54 48.46
C PRO A 85 -13.46 -58.82 47.09
N SER A 86 -12.56 -59.27 46.22
CA SER A 86 -12.54 -59.28 44.75
C SER A 86 -13.94 -59.29 44.09
N SER A 87 -14.21 -58.64 42.95
CA SER A 87 -13.47 -58.73 41.68
C SER A 87 -13.88 -57.65 40.65
N SER A 88 -13.01 -57.47 39.64
CA SER A 88 -13.22 -56.93 38.28
C SER A 88 -13.49 -55.43 38.09
N GLY A 89 -12.42 -54.71 37.75
CA GLY A 89 -12.45 -53.39 37.12
C GLY A 89 -11.02 -52.85 37.00
N GLN A 90 -10.32 -53.20 35.92
CA GLN A 90 -9.00 -52.62 35.62
C GLN A 90 -9.12 -51.09 35.48
N PRO A 91 -8.26 -50.28 36.13
CA PRO A 91 -7.96 -48.95 35.63
C PRO A 91 -6.90 -49.10 34.53
N SER A 92 -7.29 -48.77 33.31
CA SER A 92 -6.37 -48.61 32.19
C SER A 92 -5.28 -47.61 32.55
N SER A 93 -4.04 -48.06 32.42
CA SER A 93 -2.83 -47.24 32.52
C SER A 93 -2.94 -46.04 31.59
N SER A 94 -3.08 -44.84 32.15
CA SER A 94 -2.76 -43.60 31.44
C SER A 94 -1.27 -43.61 31.15
N GLY A 95 -0.90 -44.03 29.94
CA GLY A 95 0.43 -43.77 29.39
C GLY A 95 0.71 -42.27 29.42
N PRO A 96 1.99 -41.86 29.42
CA PRO A 96 2.33 -40.45 29.25
C PRO A 96 1.67 -39.97 27.96
N GLU A 97 0.93 -38.84 28.03
CA GLU A 97 0.44 -38.16 26.85
C GLU A 97 1.60 -38.04 25.87
N ASP A 98 1.48 -38.77 24.76
CA ASP A 98 2.41 -38.73 23.66
C ASP A 98 2.59 -37.25 23.33
N LEU A 99 3.81 -36.74 23.52
CA LEU A 99 4.25 -35.42 23.06
C LEU A 99 4.04 -35.43 21.54
N SER A 100 2.82 -35.13 21.12
CA SER A 100 2.42 -35.15 19.72
C SER A 100 3.20 -34.03 19.04
N VAL A 101 4.36 -34.42 18.52
CA VAL A 101 5.18 -33.66 17.61
C VAL A 101 4.23 -33.07 16.58
N ILE A 102 3.99 -31.76 16.67
CA ILE A 102 3.19 -31.02 15.72
C ILE A 102 3.85 -31.25 14.37
N LYS A 103 3.35 -32.21 13.57
CA LYS A 103 3.87 -32.52 12.24
C LYS A 103 3.50 -31.36 11.34
N VAL A 104 4.36 -30.35 11.31
CA VAL A 104 4.13 -29.16 10.52
C VAL A 104 4.20 -29.53 9.04
N SER A 105 3.06 -29.43 8.36
CA SER A 105 2.91 -29.92 6.98
C SER A 105 3.78 -29.10 6.02
N LYS A 106 4.56 -29.77 5.16
CA LYS A 106 5.32 -29.12 4.07
C LYS A 106 4.43 -28.26 3.14
N ARG A 107 3.12 -28.50 3.13
CA ARG A 107 2.12 -27.73 2.37
C ARG A 107 2.05 -26.25 2.76
N ARG A 108 2.38 -25.88 4.00
CA ARG A 108 2.35 -24.48 4.47
C ARG A 108 3.28 -23.57 3.66
N TRP A 109 4.47 -24.07 3.32
CA TRP A 109 5.43 -23.35 2.50
C TRP A 109 4.94 -23.23 1.05
N ALA A 110 4.28 -24.26 0.53
CA ALA A 110 3.64 -24.18 -0.79
C ALA A 110 2.53 -23.11 -0.83
N VAL A 111 1.76 -22.93 0.25
CA VAL A 111 0.73 -21.89 0.35
C VAL A 111 1.36 -20.48 0.32
N VAL A 112 2.40 -20.22 1.12
CA VAL A 112 3.08 -18.91 1.16
C VAL A 112 3.81 -18.62 -0.15
N LEU A 113 4.49 -19.61 -0.74
CA LEU A 113 5.16 -19.43 -2.02
C LEU A 113 4.15 -19.15 -3.13
N LEU A 114 3.04 -19.88 -3.18
CA LEU A 114 1.98 -19.64 -4.14
C LEU A 114 1.36 -18.25 -3.97
N PHE A 115 1.10 -17.85 -2.71
CA PHE A 115 0.70 -16.47 -2.38
C PHE A 115 1.68 -15.44 -2.94
N SER A 116 2.97 -15.66 -2.67
CA SER A 116 4.04 -14.78 -3.14
C SER A 116 4.04 -14.67 -4.66
N CYS A 117 3.84 -15.77 -5.39
CA CYS A 117 3.83 -15.79 -6.85
C CYS A 117 2.65 -15.03 -7.47
N TYR A 118 1.42 -15.13 -6.92
CA TYR A 118 0.32 -14.34 -7.48
C TYR A 118 0.32 -12.88 -6.99
N SER A 119 0.86 -12.61 -5.80
CA SER A 119 1.15 -11.25 -5.35
C SER A 119 2.16 -10.57 -6.29
N MET A 120 3.22 -11.29 -6.67
CA MET A 120 4.18 -10.88 -7.68
C MET A 120 3.52 -10.57 -9.02
N CYS A 121 2.64 -11.46 -9.51
CA CYS A 121 1.91 -11.25 -10.75
C CYS A 121 1.03 -9.98 -10.72
N ASN A 122 0.37 -9.70 -9.59
CA ASN A 122 -0.43 -8.48 -9.43
C ASN A 122 0.44 -7.22 -9.38
N ALA A 123 1.57 -7.25 -8.65
CA ALA A 123 2.50 -6.13 -8.55
C ALA A 123 3.17 -5.81 -9.90
N PHE A 124 3.48 -6.84 -10.69
CA PHE A 124 3.94 -6.68 -12.08
C PHE A 124 2.91 -5.88 -12.89
N GLN A 125 1.63 -6.27 -12.81
CA GLN A 125 0.55 -5.65 -13.57
C GLN A 125 0.25 -4.20 -13.15
N TRP A 126 0.61 -3.82 -11.94
CA TRP A 126 0.54 -2.44 -11.47
C TRP A 126 1.56 -1.54 -12.19
N ILE A 127 2.83 -1.97 -12.29
CA ILE A 127 3.94 -1.16 -12.79
C ILE A 127 4.13 -1.25 -14.31
N GLN A 128 3.63 -2.31 -14.96
CA GLN A 128 3.92 -2.59 -16.37
C GLN A 128 3.70 -1.38 -17.31
N TYR A 129 2.65 -0.59 -17.10
CA TYR A 129 2.35 0.58 -17.92
C TYR A 129 3.27 1.77 -17.63
N GLY A 130 3.59 2.00 -16.35
CA GLY A 130 4.51 3.07 -15.94
C GLY A 130 5.95 2.84 -16.40
N SER A 131 6.40 1.57 -16.43
CA SER A 131 7.77 1.21 -16.84
C SER A 131 8.10 1.56 -18.31
N ILE A 132 7.08 1.57 -19.18
CA ILE A 132 7.14 1.91 -20.60
C ILE A 132 6.08 2.96 -20.95
N ASN A 133 5.96 3.99 -20.11
CA ASN A 133 4.93 5.03 -20.19
C ASN A 133 4.90 5.70 -21.57
N ASN A 134 6.06 6.13 -22.07
CA ASN A 134 6.21 6.77 -23.38
C ASN A 134 5.71 5.89 -24.55
N ILE A 135 5.89 4.57 -24.46
CA ILE A 135 5.44 3.62 -25.49
C ILE A 135 3.91 3.52 -25.50
N PHE A 136 3.28 3.42 -24.33
CA PHE A 136 1.81 3.36 -24.25
C PHE A 136 1.13 4.70 -24.59
N MET A 137 1.79 5.83 -24.31
CA MET A 137 1.36 7.14 -24.80
C MET A 137 1.30 7.15 -26.33
N ASN A 138 2.36 6.67 -27.00
CA ASN A 138 2.42 6.60 -28.46
C ASN A 138 1.40 5.60 -29.05
N PHE A 139 1.27 4.42 -28.43
CA PHE A 139 0.35 3.37 -28.89
C PHE A 139 -1.10 3.83 -28.87
N TYR A 140 -1.58 4.30 -27.71
CA TYR A 140 -2.98 4.72 -27.53
C TYR A 140 -3.26 6.16 -27.96
N GLY A 141 -2.24 7.00 -28.14
CA GLY A 141 -2.41 8.41 -28.47
C GLY A 141 -3.01 9.24 -27.33
N VAL A 142 -2.68 8.88 -26.08
CA VAL A 142 -3.18 9.54 -24.86
C VAL A 142 -2.06 10.25 -24.11
N SER A 143 -2.42 11.15 -23.19
CA SER A 143 -1.45 11.89 -22.38
C SER A 143 -0.72 10.99 -21.37
N ALA A 144 0.47 11.41 -20.93
CA ALA A 144 1.22 10.75 -19.85
C ALA A 144 0.36 10.59 -18.59
N PHE A 145 -0.40 11.64 -18.25
CA PHE A 145 -1.34 11.64 -17.14
C PHE A 145 -2.39 10.53 -17.23
N ALA A 146 -2.90 10.21 -18.43
CA ALA A 146 -3.85 9.11 -18.62
C ALA A 146 -3.20 7.75 -18.35
N ILE A 147 -1.93 7.58 -18.72
CA ILE A 147 -1.18 6.35 -18.40
C ILE A 147 -0.87 6.26 -16.90
N ASP A 148 -0.50 7.37 -16.25
CA ASP A 148 -0.24 7.39 -14.80
C ASP A 148 -1.50 7.02 -13.99
N TRP A 149 -2.69 7.37 -14.49
CA TRP A 149 -3.97 6.94 -13.92
C TRP A 149 -4.14 5.41 -13.84
N LEU A 150 -3.50 4.65 -14.75
CA LEU A 150 -3.50 3.19 -14.68
C LEU A 150 -2.74 2.67 -13.45
N SER A 151 -1.77 3.41 -12.93
CA SER A 151 -1.09 3.08 -11.67
C SER A 151 -1.84 3.66 -10.47
N MET A 152 -2.39 4.87 -10.58
CA MET A 152 -3.17 5.49 -9.49
C MET A 152 -4.48 4.76 -9.19
N CYS A 153 -5.06 4.02 -10.14
CA CYS A 153 -6.28 3.25 -9.87
C CYS A 153 -6.08 2.14 -8.82
N TYR A 154 -4.87 1.56 -8.71
CA TYR A 154 -4.46 0.64 -7.62
C TYR A 154 -4.57 1.32 -6.27
N MET A 155 -4.03 2.52 -6.18
CA MET A 155 -4.08 3.33 -4.97
C MET A 155 -5.51 3.70 -4.61
N LEU A 156 -6.28 4.17 -5.60
CA LEU A 156 -7.65 4.62 -5.41
C LEU A 156 -8.58 3.49 -4.98
N THR A 157 -8.49 2.29 -5.57
CA THR A 157 -9.38 1.19 -5.19
C THR A 157 -9.07 0.61 -3.83
N TYR A 158 -7.82 0.69 -3.37
CA TYR A 158 -7.43 0.17 -2.06
C TYR A 158 -8.08 0.91 -0.90
N ILE A 159 -8.14 2.24 -0.97
CA ILE A 159 -8.66 3.11 0.10
C ILE A 159 -10.10 2.73 0.53
N PRO A 160 -11.12 2.70 -0.37
CA PRO A 160 -12.49 2.37 0.01
C PRO A 160 -12.73 0.87 0.22
N LEU A 161 -11.97 0.00 -0.44
CA LEU A 161 -12.22 -1.45 -0.40
C LEU A 161 -11.47 -2.17 0.72
N LEU A 162 -10.51 -1.53 1.39
CA LEU A 162 -9.80 -2.15 2.52
C LEU A 162 -10.78 -2.64 3.60
N LEU A 163 -11.70 -1.79 4.05
CA LEU A 163 -12.63 -2.15 5.12
C LEU A 163 -13.60 -3.28 4.71
N PRO A 164 -14.28 -3.21 3.55
CA PRO A 164 -15.09 -4.33 3.05
C PRO A 164 -14.33 -5.65 2.91
N VAL A 165 -13.11 -5.61 2.36
CA VAL A 165 -12.30 -6.82 2.12
C VAL A 165 -11.81 -7.41 3.43
N ALA A 166 -11.45 -6.59 4.41
CA ALA A 166 -11.03 -7.09 5.71
C ALA A 166 -12.20 -7.74 6.48
N TRP A 167 -13.39 -7.15 6.43
CA TRP A 167 -14.61 -7.80 6.95
C TRP A 167 -14.89 -9.13 6.23
N LEU A 168 -14.71 -9.16 4.90
CA LEU A 168 -14.89 -10.38 4.12
C LEU A 168 -13.88 -11.47 4.51
N LEU A 169 -12.63 -11.07 4.80
CA LEU A 169 -11.57 -11.97 5.27
C LEU A 169 -11.91 -12.60 6.62
N GLU A 170 -12.48 -11.82 7.54
CA GLU A 170 -12.91 -12.31 8.85
C GLU A 170 -14.11 -13.25 8.75
N LYS A 171 -15.09 -12.93 7.88
CA LYS A 171 -16.33 -13.70 7.75
C LYS A 171 -16.21 -14.97 6.90
N PHE A 172 -15.50 -14.89 5.78
CA PHE A 172 -15.46 -15.96 4.77
C PHE A 172 -14.12 -16.71 4.72
N GLY A 173 -13.13 -16.25 5.50
CA GLY A 173 -11.88 -16.96 5.66
C GLY A 173 -10.86 -16.73 4.54
N LEU A 174 -9.68 -17.28 4.75
CA LEU A 174 -8.47 -17.03 3.95
C LEU A 174 -8.56 -17.61 2.53
N ARG A 175 -9.19 -18.79 2.37
CA ARG A 175 -9.28 -19.43 1.05
C ARG A 175 -10.16 -18.61 0.10
N THR A 176 -11.27 -18.07 0.60
CA THR A 176 -12.20 -17.27 -0.20
C THR A 176 -11.53 -15.99 -0.70
N ILE A 177 -10.75 -15.32 0.16
CA ILE A 177 -10.00 -14.12 -0.21
C ILE A 177 -8.91 -14.44 -1.23
N ALA A 178 -8.14 -15.51 -1.04
CA ALA A 178 -7.11 -15.93 -1.98
C ALA A 178 -7.70 -16.29 -3.37
N LEU A 179 -8.83 -17.00 -3.40
CA LEU A 179 -9.53 -17.35 -4.64
C LEU A 179 -10.06 -16.11 -5.36
N THR A 180 -10.74 -15.21 -4.65
CA THR A 180 -11.29 -13.99 -5.24
C THR A 180 -10.18 -13.08 -5.76
N GLY A 181 -9.12 -12.85 -4.99
CA GLY A 181 -7.98 -12.03 -5.42
C GLY A 181 -7.28 -12.59 -6.65
N SER A 182 -6.98 -13.90 -6.67
CA SER A 182 -6.35 -14.53 -7.83
C SER A 182 -7.27 -14.62 -9.06
N ALA A 183 -8.57 -14.84 -8.88
CA ALA A 183 -9.56 -14.83 -9.95
C ALA A 183 -9.68 -13.45 -10.61
N LEU A 184 -9.81 -12.39 -9.81
CA LEU A 184 -9.88 -11.02 -10.31
C LEU A 184 -8.59 -10.64 -11.03
N ASN A 185 -7.42 -10.98 -10.49
CA ASN A 185 -6.15 -10.70 -11.14
C ASN A 185 -6.01 -11.41 -12.50
N CYS A 186 -6.50 -12.66 -12.58
CA CYS A 186 -6.57 -13.42 -13.83
C CYS A 186 -7.56 -12.79 -14.82
N LEU A 187 -8.76 -12.44 -14.36
CA LEU A 187 -9.79 -11.80 -15.18
C LEU A 187 -9.29 -10.48 -15.77
N GLY A 188 -8.69 -9.61 -14.96
CA GLY A 188 -8.16 -8.34 -15.43
C GLY A 188 -7.02 -8.51 -16.44
N ALA A 189 -6.17 -9.53 -16.28
CA ALA A 189 -5.16 -9.89 -17.28
C ALA A 189 -5.79 -10.27 -18.63
N TRP A 190 -6.83 -11.10 -18.62
CA TRP A 190 -7.56 -11.49 -19.84
C TRP A 190 -8.30 -10.31 -20.50
N VAL A 191 -8.90 -9.42 -19.70
CA VAL A 191 -9.57 -8.22 -20.24
C VAL A 191 -8.57 -7.33 -20.99
N LYS A 192 -7.33 -7.20 -20.50
CA LYS A 192 -6.29 -6.40 -21.17
C LYS A 192 -5.93 -6.91 -22.57
N LEU A 193 -6.09 -8.21 -22.87
CA LEU A 193 -5.89 -8.73 -24.24
C LEU A 193 -6.90 -8.15 -25.23
N GLY A 194 -8.06 -7.69 -24.77
CA GLY A 194 -9.02 -6.97 -25.59
C GLY A 194 -8.55 -5.57 -26.01
N SER A 195 -7.44 -5.06 -25.46
CA SER A 195 -6.98 -3.67 -25.66
C SER A 195 -5.87 -3.50 -26.71
N LEU A 196 -5.67 -4.49 -27.58
CA LEU A 196 -4.61 -4.53 -28.60
C LEU A 196 -4.82 -3.62 -29.81
N LYS A 197 -5.73 -2.64 -29.71
CA LYS A 197 -5.93 -1.61 -30.74
C LYS A 197 -5.77 -0.21 -30.12
N PRO A 198 -5.24 0.77 -30.88
CA PRO A 198 -5.01 2.13 -30.37
C PRO A 198 -6.23 2.84 -29.75
N HIS A 199 -7.46 2.56 -30.21
CA HIS A 199 -8.68 3.20 -29.68
C HIS A 199 -9.27 2.47 -28.46
N LEU A 200 -8.70 1.33 -28.05
CA LEU A 200 -9.24 0.48 -26.97
C LEU A 200 -8.59 0.74 -25.61
N PHE A 201 -8.06 1.96 -25.40
CA PHE A 201 -7.59 2.41 -24.09
C PHE A 201 -8.61 2.22 -22.95
N PRO A 202 -9.94 2.43 -23.15
CA PRO A 202 -10.92 2.14 -22.10
C PRO A 202 -10.94 0.67 -21.64
N VAL A 203 -10.60 -0.28 -22.53
CA VAL A 203 -10.51 -1.70 -22.17
C VAL A 203 -9.29 -1.95 -21.29
N THR A 204 -8.18 -1.25 -21.55
CA THR A 204 -6.98 -1.24 -20.71
C THR A 204 -7.32 -0.74 -19.30
N VAL A 205 -8.05 0.39 -19.21
CA VAL A 205 -8.51 0.97 -17.94
C VAL A 205 -9.39 -0.03 -17.19
N LEU A 206 -10.36 -0.66 -17.86
CA LEU A 206 -11.23 -1.66 -17.24
C LEU A 206 -10.42 -2.84 -16.69
N GLY A 207 -9.53 -3.43 -17.48
CA GLY A 207 -8.68 -4.53 -17.05
C GLY A 207 -7.77 -4.14 -15.89
N GLN A 208 -7.24 -2.91 -15.91
CA GLN A 208 -6.40 -2.38 -14.85
C GLN A 208 -7.16 -2.16 -13.54
N VAL A 209 -8.40 -1.65 -13.59
CA VAL A 209 -9.28 -1.51 -12.42
C VAL A 209 -9.65 -2.88 -11.83
N ILE A 210 -9.89 -3.90 -12.67
CA ILE A 210 -10.16 -5.25 -12.16
C ILE A 210 -8.94 -5.79 -11.38
N CYS A 211 -7.72 -5.59 -11.90
CA CYS A 211 -6.49 -5.99 -11.20
C CYS A 211 -6.22 -5.13 -9.94
N SER A 212 -6.66 -3.88 -9.95
CA SER A 212 -6.54 -2.96 -8.82
C SER A 212 -7.45 -3.39 -7.67
N VAL A 213 -8.68 -3.82 -7.97
CA VAL A 213 -9.57 -4.44 -6.99
C VAL A 213 -8.95 -5.74 -6.45
N ALA A 214 -8.32 -6.55 -7.32
CA ALA A 214 -7.63 -7.76 -6.89
C ALA A 214 -6.54 -7.48 -5.85
N GLN A 215 -5.76 -6.40 -6.01
CA GLN A 215 -4.68 -6.01 -5.10
C GLN A 215 -5.15 -5.87 -3.64
N VAL A 216 -6.38 -5.37 -3.43
CA VAL A 216 -6.94 -5.16 -2.08
C VAL A 216 -7.09 -6.48 -1.32
N PHE A 217 -7.44 -7.55 -2.03
CA PHE A 217 -7.48 -8.91 -1.47
C PHE A 217 -6.08 -9.43 -1.16
N ILE A 218 -5.06 -8.98 -1.91
CA ILE A 218 -3.69 -9.50 -1.88
C ILE A 218 -2.86 -8.89 -0.74
N LEU A 219 -2.79 -7.56 -0.66
CA LEU A 219 -1.82 -6.86 0.21
C LEU A 219 -2.05 -7.10 1.71
N GLY A 220 -3.29 -7.36 2.14
CA GLY A 220 -3.62 -7.60 3.55
C GLY A 220 -3.43 -9.04 4.04
N MET A 221 -3.11 -9.98 3.15
CA MET A 221 -3.01 -11.40 3.49
C MET A 221 -1.70 -11.88 4.15
N PRO A 222 -0.49 -11.30 3.93
CA PRO A 222 0.76 -11.87 4.43
C PRO A 222 0.75 -12.21 5.92
N SER A 223 0.36 -11.25 6.78
CA SER A 223 0.31 -11.42 8.23
C SER A 223 -0.70 -12.49 8.64
N ARG A 224 -1.87 -12.53 8.01
CA ARG A 224 -2.91 -13.53 8.27
C ARG A 224 -2.50 -14.93 7.83
N ILE A 225 -1.85 -15.08 6.67
CA ILE A 225 -1.31 -16.38 6.23
C ILE A 225 -0.26 -16.85 7.25
N ALA A 226 0.66 -15.98 7.63
CA ALA A 226 1.72 -16.30 8.58
C ALA A 226 1.14 -16.73 9.94
N SER A 227 0.17 -15.98 10.47
CA SER A 227 -0.46 -16.29 11.76
C SER A 227 -1.35 -17.55 11.75
N VAL A 228 -1.93 -17.93 10.61
CA VAL A 228 -2.82 -19.11 10.49
C VAL A 228 -2.03 -20.39 10.22
N TRP A 229 -0.97 -20.32 9.43
CA TRP A 229 -0.27 -21.50 8.89
C TRP A 229 1.08 -21.81 9.57
N PHE A 230 1.65 -20.87 10.32
CA PHE A 230 2.98 -20.99 10.90
C PHE A 230 2.95 -20.77 12.42
N GLY A 231 3.88 -21.42 13.12
CA GLY A 231 4.10 -21.21 14.55
C GLY A 231 4.93 -19.95 14.80
N ALA A 232 4.94 -19.44 16.04
CA ALA A 232 5.53 -18.15 16.43
C ALA A 232 6.94 -17.89 15.87
N ASN A 233 7.80 -18.91 15.86
CA ASN A 233 9.19 -18.79 15.40
C ASN A 233 9.35 -18.65 13.88
N GLU A 234 8.32 -18.96 13.09
CA GLU A 234 8.36 -18.95 11.62
C GLU A 234 7.41 -17.91 11.00
N VAL A 235 6.59 -17.22 11.81
CA VAL A 235 5.62 -16.20 11.34
C VAL A 235 6.34 -15.06 10.62
N SER A 236 7.39 -14.49 11.22
CA SER A 236 8.14 -13.39 10.62
C SER A 236 8.70 -13.79 9.25
N THR A 237 9.38 -14.94 9.16
CA THR A 237 9.94 -15.44 7.89
C THR A 237 8.87 -15.69 6.83
N ALA A 238 7.73 -16.30 7.20
CA ALA A 238 6.62 -16.53 6.29
C ALA A 238 6.00 -15.22 5.77
N CYS A 239 5.86 -14.23 6.65
CA CYS A 239 5.38 -12.89 6.30
C CYS A 239 6.36 -12.19 5.36
N SER A 240 7.67 -12.22 5.66
CA SER A 240 8.69 -11.60 4.80
C SER A 240 8.70 -12.21 3.39
N ILE A 241 8.61 -13.53 3.25
CA ILE A 241 8.55 -14.19 1.92
C ILE A 241 7.31 -13.71 1.14
N ALA A 242 6.16 -13.66 1.81
CA ALA A 242 4.91 -13.19 1.24
C ALA A 242 4.98 -11.71 0.77
N VAL A 243 5.59 -10.84 1.56
CA VAL A 243 5.80 -9.42 1.23
C VAL A 243 6.83 -9.26 0.10
N PHE A 244 7.95 -9.99 0.15
CA PHE A 244 8.98 -9.94 -0.89
C PHE A 244 8.49 -10.45 -2.25
N GLY A 245 7.50 -11.34 -2.29
CA GLY A 245 6.83 -11.70 -3.53
C GLY A 245 6.28 -10.48 -4.28
N ASN A 246 5.67 -9.54 -3.56
CA ASN A 246 5.18 -8.29 -4.15
C ASN A 246 6.32 -7.44 -4.72
N GLN A 247 7.37 -7.22 -3.92
CA GLN A 247 8.55 -6.45 -4.33
C GLN A 247 9.21 -7.05 -5.57
N LEU A 248 9.38 -8.37 -5.61
CA LEU A 248 9.93 -9.05 -6.78
C LEU A 248 9.05 -8.85 -8.03
N GLY A 249 7.74 -8.73 -7.87
CA GLY A 249 6.82 -8.42 -8.96
C GLY A 249 7.01 -7.02 -9.54
N ILE A 250 7.23 -6.03 -8.67
CA ILE A 250 7.59 -4.65 -9.06
C ILE A 250 8.92 -4.65 -9.82
N ALA A 251 9.95 -5.35 -9.30
CA ALA A 251 11.25 -5.50 -9.93
C ALA A 251 11.16 -6.09 -11.35
N ILE A 252 10.43 -7.19 -11.51
CA ILE A 252 10.19 -7.82 -12.81
C ILE A 252 9.36 -6.88 -13.71
N GLY A 253 8.41 -6.15 -13.14
CA GLY A 253 7.58 -5.15 -13.82
C GLY A 253 8.37 -3.98 -14.36
N PHE A 254 9.52 -3.65 -13.78
CA PHE A 254 10.44 -2.66 -14.35
C PHE A 254 11.33 -3.25 -15.45
N LEU A 255 11.72 -4.51 -15.35
CA LEU A 255 12.69 -5.11 -16.27
C LEU A 255 12.05 -5.64 -17.56
N VAL A 256 10.96 -6.40 -17.43
CA VAL A 256 10.43 -7.21 -18.54
C VAL A 256 9.69 -6.37 -19.59
N PRO A 257 8.83 -5.40 -19.25
CA PRO A 257 8.11 -4.63 -20.28
C PRO A 257 9.03 -3.86 -21.23
N PRO A 258 10.07 -3.13 -20.78
CA PRO A 258 11.01 -2.46 -21.70
C PRO A 258 11.78 -3.42 -22.61
N VAL A 259 12.03 -4.66 -22.16
CA VAL A 259 12.75 -5.66 -22.96
C VAL A 259 11.84 -6.34 -23.98
N LEU A 260 10.59 -6.62 -23.62
CA LEU A 260 9.62 -7.29 -24.50
C LEU A 260 8.94 -6.34 -25.49
N VAL A 261 8.77 -5.08 -25.11
CA VAL A 261 8.05 -4.07 -25.88
C VAL A 261 9.01 -2.95 -26.26
N PRO A 262 9.78 -3.12 -27.35
CA PRO A 262 10.67 -2.08 -27.85
C PRO A 262 9.88 -0.88 -28.39
N ASN A 263 10.50 0.30 -28.35
CA ASN A 263 9.91 1.53 -28.85
C ASN A 263 9.93 1.59 -30.39
N ILE A 264 8.90 1.00 -31.01
CA ILE A 264 8.74 0.89 -32.47
C ILE A 264 7.74 1.94 -32.98
N LYS A 265 7.99 2.52 -34.16
CA LYS A 265 7.10 3.50 -34.80
C LYS A 265 5.85 2.89 -35.41
N ASP A 266 5.95 1.69 -35.98
CA ASP A 266 4.80 0.97 -36.52
C ASP A 266 3.90 0.46 -35.39
N LYS A 267 2.64 0.89 -35.41
CA LYS A 267 1.63 0.52 -34.42
C LYS A 267 1.23 -0.95 -34.54
N ALA A 268 1.31 -1.56 -35.72
CA ALA A 268 0.95 -2.97 -35.91
C ALA A 268 2.00 -3.89 -35.27
N GLU A 269 3.28 -3.62 -35.52
CA GLU A 269 4.39 -4.32 -34.88
C GLU A 269 4.40 -4.09 -33.36
N LEU A 270 4.16 -2.85 -32.92
CA LEU A 270 4.06 -2.55 -31.49
C LEU A 270 2.88 -3.30 -30.82
N ALA A 271 1.73 -3.40 -31.49
CA ALA A 271 0.60 -4.20 -31.00
C ALA A 271 0.97 -5.68 -30.83
N TYR A 272 1.79 -6.23 -31.74
CA TYR A 272 2.26 -7.61 -31.64
C TYR A 272 3.13 -7.82 -30.38
N HIS A 273 4.09 -6.94 -30.12
CA HIS A 273 4.91 -7.02 -28.91
C HIS A 273 4.10 -6.85 -27.61
N ILE A 274 3.16 -5.90 -27.57
CA ILE A 274 2.22 -5.73 -26.46
C ILE A 274 1.38 -7.00 -26.28
N SER A 275 0.93 -7.63 -27.38
CA SER A 275 0.14 -8.86 -27.33
C SER A 275 0.90 -10.01 -26.69
N ILE A 276 2.18 -10.21 -27.05
CA ILE A 276 3.02 -11.25 -26.45
C ILE A 276 3.11 -11.04 -24.94
N MET A 277 3.39 -9.82 -24.50
CA MET A 277 3.48 -9.49 -23.08
C MET A 277 2.16 -9.82 -22.36
N PHE A 278 1.02 -9.38 -22.90
CA PHE A 278 -0.29 -9.64 -22.30
C PHE A 278 -0.65 -11.13 -22.29
N TYR A 279 -0.36 -11.89 -23.35
CA TYR A 279 -0.56 -13.34 -23.38
C TYR A 279 0.27 -14.06 -22.33
N ILE A 280 1.54 -13.68 -22.13
CA ILE A 280 2.40 -14.25 -21.08
C ILE A 280 1.78 -14.01 -19.71
N ILE A 281 1.37 -12.76 -19.43
CA ILE A 281 0.79 -12.40 -18.14
C ILE A 281 -0.52 -13.14 -17.88
N ALA A 282 -1.41 -13.21 -18.88
CA ALA A 282 -2.67 -13.93 -18.77
C ALA A 282 -2.45 -15.44 -18.56
N GLY A 283 -1.47 -16.03 -19.26
CA GLY A 283 -1.07 -17.43 -19.07
C GLY A 283 -0.56 -17.70 -17.66
N VAL A 284 0.36 -16.87 -17.16
CA VAL A 284 0.90 -16.96 -15.79
C VAL A 284 -0.21 -16.77 -14.75
N ALA A 285 -1.06 -15.76 -14.90
CA ALA A 285 -2.18 -15.49 -13.98
C ALA A 285 -3.18 -16.65 -13.95
N THR A 286 -3.48 -17.26 -15.11
CA THR A 286 -4.37 -18.43 -15.21
C THR A 286 -3.78 -19.64 -14.51
N LEU A 287 -2.49 -19.93 -14.75
CA LEU A 287 -1.79 -21.03 -14.09
C LEU A 287 -1.80 -20.85 -12.56
N LEU A 288 -1.49 -19.64 -12.09
CA LEU A 288 -1.50 -19.33 -10.66
C LEU A 288 -2.90 -19.45 -10.06
N PHE A 289 -3.94 -18.99 -10.75
CA PHE A 289 -5.33 -19.16 -10.31
C PHE A 289 -5.70 -20.63 -10.16
N ILE A 290 -5.40 -21.47 -11.16
CA ILE A 290 -5.62 -22.93 -11.09
C ILE A 290 -4.87 -23.54 -9.90
N LEU A 291 -3.61 -23.15 -9.69
CA LEU A 291 -2.84 -23.62 -8.54
C LEU A 291 -3.46 -23.17 -7.21
N VAL A 292 -4.01 -21.96 -7.10
CA VAL A 292 -4.70 -21.50 -5.89
C VAL A 292 -5.95 -22.35 -5.63
N VAL A 293 -6.72 -22.69 -6.66
CA VAL A 293 -7.89 -23.58 -6.55
C VAL A 293 -7.51 -24.95 -5.95
N ILE A 294 -6.39 -25.52 -6.38
CA ILE A 294 -5.93 -26.87 -6.00
C ILE A 294 -5.19 -26.87 -4.64
N VAL A 295 -4.27 -25.93 -4.44
CA VAL A 295 -3.29 -25.95 -3.34
C VAL A 295 -3.81 -25.18 -2.13
N PHE A 296 -4.51 -24.07 -2.33
CA PHE A 296 -4.92 -23.18 -1.24
C PHE A 296 -6.07 -23.80 -0.44
N LYS A 297 -5.86 -23.92 0.88
CA LYS A 297 -6.86 -24.41 1.83
C LYS A 297 -7.11 -23.35 2.90
N GLU A 298 -8.24 -23.46 3.58
CA GLU A 298 -8.65 -22.50 4.60
C GLU A 298 -7.68 -22.49 5.80
N LYS A 299 -7.42 -23.67 6.33
CA LYS A 299 -6.53 -23.89 7.47
C LYS A 299 -5.75 -25.19 7.30
N PRO A 300 -4.55 -25.32 7.90
CA PRO A 300 -3.84 -26.59 7.94
C PRO A 300 -4.69 -27.66 8.64
N LYS A 301 -4.51 -28.93 8.28
CA LYS A 301 -5.25 -30.07 8.88
C LYS A 301 -4.98 -30.22 10.40
N HIS A 302 -3.85 -29.71 10.87
CA HIS A 302 -3.47 -29.66 12.27
C HIS A 302 -3.10 -28.21 12.60
N ALA A 303 -3.59 -27.69 13.73
CA ALA A 303 -3.31 -26.33 14.16
C ALA A 303 -1.79 -26.14 14.40
N PRO A 304 -1.18 -25.00 14.02
CA PRO A 304 0.26 -24.81 14.17
C PRO A 304 0.70 -24.66 15.63
N SER A 305 -0.19 -24.25 16.54
CA SER A 305 0.10 -24.15 17.98
C SER A 305 -1.16 -24.20 18.86
N ARG A 306 -1.00 -24.65 20.12
CA ARG A 306 -2.05 -24.66 21.17
C ARG A 306 -2.52 -23.24 21.55
N ALA A 307 -1.62 -22.26 21.48
CA ALA A 307 -1.92 -20.86 21.73
C ALA A 307 -2.82 -20.26 20.63
N GLN A 308 -2.58 -20.57 19.36
CA GLN A 308 -3.44 -20.13 18.25
C GLN A 308 -4.83 -20.76 18.30
N SER A 309 -4.96 -22.04 18.69
CA SER A 309 -6.30 -22.63 18.89
C SER A 309 -7.09 -21.92 20.00
N LEU A 310 -6.41 -21.44 21.04
CA LEU A 310 -7.06 -20.73 22.14
C LEU A 310 -7.44 -19.29 21.75
N SER A 311 -6.60 -18.58 20.99
CA SER A 311 -6.91 -17.22 20.50
C SER A 311 -8.07 -17.20 19.50
N TYR A 312 -8.27 -18.25 18.69
CA TYR A 312 -9.47 -18.39 17.85
C TYR A 312 -10.75 -18.65 18.63
N THR A 313 -10.64 -19.30 19.79
CA THR A 313 -11.80 -19.63 20.64
C THR A 313 -12.17 -18.44 21.54
N LEU A 314 -11.21 -17.57 21.85
CA LEU A 314 -11.36 -16.36 22.67
C LEU A 314 -11.57 -15.08 21.87
N ALA A 315 -11.39 -15.10 20.54
CA ALA A 315 -11.71 -13.95 19.69
C ALA A 315 -13.23 -13.74 19.68
N SER A 316 -13.70 -12.90 20.59
CA SER A 316 -15.07 -12.41 20.61
C SER A 316 -15.40 -11.79 19.25
N PRO A 317 -16.52 -12.17 18.60
CA PRO A 317 -16.93 -11.65 17.29
C PRO A 317 -17.24 -10.14 17.24
N ASP A 318 -17.25 -9.47 18.40
CA ASP A 318 -17.90 -8.16 18.58
C ASP A 318 -16.96 -7.00 18.93
N ALA A 319 -15.64 -7.15 18.78
CA ALA A 319 -14.77 -5.97 18.76
C ALA A 319 -15.02 -5.23 17.44
N SER A 320 -16.04 -4.37 17.42
CA SER A 320 -16.42 -3.57 16.25
C SER A 320 -15.17 -2.96 15.61
N TYR A 321 -14.86 -3.39 14.38
CA TYR A 321 -13.68 -3.02 13.60
C TYR A 321 -13.46 -1.50 13.58
N LEU A 322 -14.56 -0.74 13.55
CA LEU A 322 -14.58 0.72 13.63
C LEU A 322 -14.11 1.24 15.00
N ASN A 323 -14.48 0.59 16.10
CA ASN A 323 -14.02 0.97 17.44
C ASN A 323 -12.51 0.76 17.60
N SER A 324 -11.94 -0.29 17.00
CA SER A 324 -10.48 -0.46 16.92
C SER A 324 -9.81 0.66 16.12
N ILE A 325 -10.36 1.02 14.95
CA ILE A 325 -9.86 2.16 14.16
C ILE A 325 -9.89 3.45 14.98
N ILE A 326 -11.01 3.75 15.65
CA ILE A 326 -11.14 4.95 16.48
C ILE A 326 -10.11 4.96 17.62
N ARG A 327 -9.82 3.81 18.25
CA ARG A 327 -8.77 3.69 19.27
C ARG A 327 -7.38 3.95 18.71
N LEU A 328 -7.08 3.41 17.53
CA LEU A 328 -5.82 3.64 16.84
C LEU A 328 -5.58 5.13 16.54
N PHE A 329 -6.58 5.83 16.01
CA PHE A 329 -6.47 7.27 15.72
C PHE A 329 -6.44 8.16 16.97
N LYS A 330 -6.71 7.63 18.16
CA LYS A 330 -6.47 8.35 19.44
C LYS A 330 -5.02 8.26 19.91
N ASN A 331 -4.24 7.32 19.39
CA ASN A 331 -2.81 7.21 19.72
C ASN A 331 -2.01 8.16 18.81
N LEU A 332 -1.54 9.28 19.39
CA LEU A 332 -0.79 10.31 18.67
C LEU A 332 0.46 9.74 17.98
N ASN A 333 1.21 8.85 18.65
CA ASN A 333 2.40 8.23 18.06
C ASN A 333 2.03 7.39 16.82
N PHE A 334 0.91 6.66 16.88
CA PHE A 334 0.44 5.91 15.72
C PHE A 334 0.00 6.83 14.57
N VAL A 335 -0.68 7.94 14.86
CA VAL A 335 -1.07 8.92 13.84
C VAL A 335 0.15 9.56 13.18
N LEU A 336 1.17 9.95 13.96
CA LEU A 336 2.44 10.46 13.44
C LEU A 336 3.16 9.41 12.57
N LEU A 337 3.14 8.15 12.98
CA LEU A 337 3.70 7.05 12.20
C LEU A 337 2.92 6.84 10.89
N ILE A 338 1.58 6.85 10.92
CA ILE A 338 0.73 6.75 9.73
C ILE A 338 1.09 7.83 8.71
N ILE A 339 1.23 9.07 9.15
CA ILE A 339 1.52 10.21 8.25
C ILE A 339 2.95 10.08 7.71
N SER A 340 3.94 9.91 8.59
CA SER A 340 5.34 9.78 8.18
C SER A 340 5.59 8.58 7.25
N TYR A 341 4.95 7.45 7.53
CA TYR A 341 4.96 6.27 6.66
C TYR A 341 4.33 6.56 5.31
N GLY A 342 3.15 7.18 5.31
CA GLY A 342 2.45 7.56 4.10
C GLY A 342 3.27 8.48 3.20
N LEU A 343 3.97 9.45 3.78
CA LEU A 343 4.88 10.34 3.05
C LEU A 343 6.02 9.58 2.37
N ASN A 344 6.67 8.64 3.06
CA ASN A 344 7.78 7.86 2.47
C ASN A 344 7.28 6.89 1.39
N ALA A 345 6.30 6.05 1.75
CA ALA A 345 5.76 5.03 0.87
C ALA A 345 5.04 5.64 -0.34
N GLY A 346 4.30 6.74 -0.15
CA GLY A 346 3.68 7.51 -1.23
C GLY A 346 4.72 8.12 -2.18
N ALA A 347 5.83 8.64 -1.65
CA ALA A 347 6.93 9.13 -2.48
C ALA A 347 7.56 8.00 -3.30
N PHE A 348 7.68 6.80 -2.71
CA PHE A 348 8.18 5.62 -3.40
C PHE A 348 7.24 5.17 -4.53
N TYR A 349 5.93 5.21 -4.31
CA TYR A 349 4.93 4.90 -5.33
C TYR A 349 4.93 5.92 -6.48
N SER A 350 5.05 7.21 -6.16
CA SER A 350 5.17 8.29 -7.14
C SER A 350 6.44 8.16 -7.98
N LEU A 351 7.59 7.97 -7.32
CA LEU A 351 8.88 7.72 -7.95
C LEU A 351 8.80 6.50 -8.88
N SER A 352 8.22 5.39 -8.42
CA SER A 352 8.09 4.15 -9.19
C SER A 352 7.21 4.34 -10.44
N THR A 353 6.12 5.10 -10.32
CA THR A 353 5.20 5.36 -11.45
C THR A 353 5.83 6.29 -12.49
N LEU A 354 6.52 7.33 -12.03
CA LEU A 354 7.07 8.38 -12.89
C LEU A 354 8.52 8.13 -13.34
N LEU A 355 9.13 7.00 -12.93
CA LEU A 355 10.54 6.70 -13.16
C LEU A 355 10.92 6.75 -14.65
N ASN A 356 10.14 6.08 -15.50
CA ASN A 356 10.37 6.07 -16.95
C ASN A 356 10.41 7.51 -17.51
N ARG A 357 9.41 8.33 -17.16
CA ARG A 357 9.32 9.73 -17.60
C ARG A 357 10.54 10.54 -17.16
N MET A 358 10.99 10.35 -15.92
CA MET A 358 12.15 11.07 -15.39
C MET A 358 13.45 10.72 -16.11
N VAL A 359 13.69 9.42 -16.35
CA VAL A 359 14.91 8.94 -17.02
C VAL A 359 14.90 9.33 -18.49
N ILE A 360 13.81 9.08 -19.21
CA ILE A 360 13.71 9.34 -20.65
C ILE A 360 13.82 10.83 -21.00
N LEU A 361 13.41 11.74 -20.10
CA LEU A 361 13.61 13.18 -20.30
C LEU A 361 15.11 13.56 -20.39
N HIS A 362 15.99 12.85 -19.69
CA HIS A 362 17.43 13.11 -19.66
C HIS A 362 18.23 12.18 -20.57
N TYR A 363 17.72 10.97 -20.79
CA TYR A 363 18.34 9.92 -21.59
C TYR A 363 17.34 9.36 -22.61
N PRO A 364 17.10 10.07 -23.73
CA PRO A 364 16.16 9.63 -24.76
C PRO A 364 16.59 8.28 -25.37
N GLY A 365 15.66 7.34 -25.52
CA GLY A 365 15.91 6.01 -26.09
C GLY A 365 16.53 4.99 -25.12
N GLU A 366 16.63 5.33 -23.84
CA GLU A 366 17.19 4.46 -22.80
C GLU A 366 16.09 3.75 -21.97
N GLU A 367 14.99 3.31 -22.59
CA GLU A 367 13.85 2.67 -21.91
C GLU A 367 14.25 1.41 -21.14
N VAL A 368 15.13 0.60 -21.74
CA VAL A 368 15.66 -0.62 -21.10
C VAL A 368 16.48 -0.26 -19.86
N ASN A 369 17.28 0.81 -19.93
CA ASN A 369 18.08 1.25 -18.80
C ASN A 369 17.24 1.96 -17.73
N ALA A 370 16.18 2.69 -18.10
CA ALA A 370 15.18 3.19 -17.15
C ALA A 370 14.53 2.05 -16.36
N GLY A 371 14.16 0.96 -17.05
CA GLY A 371 13.68 -0.27 -16.41
C GLY A 371 14.71 -0.91 -15.48
N ARG A 372 15.98 -0.99 -15.90
CA ARG A 372 17.06 -1.52 -15.05
C ARG A 372 17.35 -0.65 -13.83
N ILE A 373 17.22 0.67 -13.93
CA ILE A 373 17.31 1.59 -12.78
C ILE A 373 16.19 1.25 -11.78
N GLY A 374 14.96 1.08 -12.27
CA GLY A 374 13.82 0.65 -11.44
C GLY A 374 14.08 -0.69 -10.75
N LEU A 375 14.56 -1.69 -11.49
CA LEU A 375 14.99 -2.97 -10.92
C LEU A 375 16.04 -2.78 -9.80
N THR A 376 17.03 -1.91 -10.02
CA THR A 376 18.10 -1.64 -9.06
C THR A 376 17.56 -1.04 -7.77
N ILE A 377 16.63 -0.08 -7.86
CA ILE A 377 15.94 0.52 -6.70
C ILE A 377 15.29 -0.57 -5.85
N ILE A 378 14.54 -1.47 -6.48
CA ILE A 378 13.77 -2.50 -5.77
C ILE A 378 14.67 -3.57 -5.15
N ILE A 379 15.64 -4.08 -5.90
CA ILE A 379 16.54 -5.13 -5.41
C ILE A 379 17.41 -4.60 -4.27
N ALA A 380 17.99 -3.40 -4.41
CA ALA A 380 18.72 -2.76 -3.32
C ALA A 380 17.81 -2.54 -2.10
N GLY A 381 16.57 -2.13 -2.34
CA GLY A 381 15.52 -2.01 -1.34
C GLY A 381 15.21 -3.29 -0.56
N MET A 382 15.15 -4.43 -1.24
CA MET A 382 14.97 -5.73 -0.59
C MET A 382 16.13 -6.07 0.33
N PHE A 383 17.37 -5.79 -0.06
CA PHE A 383 18.53 -5.95 0.82
C PHE A 383 18.45 -5.01 2.04
N GLY A 384 18.07 -3.74 1.82
CA GLY A 384 17.89 -2.78 2.90
C GLY A 384 16.82 -3.19 3.90
N ALA A 385 15.70 -3.73 3.42
CA ALA A 385 14.63 -4.30 4.24
C ALA A 385 15.13 -5.46 5.13
N VAL A 386 15.87 -6.41 4.56
CA VAL A 386 16.42 -7.55 5.32
C VAL A 386 17.43 -7.08 6.38
N ILE A 387 18.36 -6.22 6.00
CA ILE A 387 19.41 -5.73 6.92
C ILE A 387 18.78 -4.94 8.07
N SER A 388 17.84 -4.06 7.76
CA SER A 388 17.18 -3.24 8.78
C SER A 388 16.30 -4.08 9.70
N GLY A 389 15.62 -5.12 9.19
CA GLY A 389 14.87 -6.08 10.02
C GLY A 389 15.78 -6.86 10.97
N ILE A 390 16.90 -7.41 10.49
CA ILE A 390 17.87 -8.13 11.33
C ILE A 390 18.45 -7.21 12.41
N TRP A 391 18.74 -5.95 12.06
CA TRP A 391 19.22 -4.95 13.00
C TRP A 391 18.19 -4.65 14.09
N LEU A 392 16.93 -4.50 13.70
CA LEU A 392 15.84 -4.18 14.60
C LEU A 392 15.48 -5.34 15.53
N ASP A 393 15.54 -6.58 15.04
CA ASP A 393 15.37 -7.78 15.85
C ASP A 393 16.40 -7.86 16.99
N ARG A 394 17.63 -7.40 16.75
CA ARG A 394 18.72 -7.42 17.72
C ARG A 394 18.67 -6.24 18.70
N THR A 395 18.41 -5.04 18.19
CA THR A 395 18.57 -3.80 18.97
C THR A 395 17.28 -3.33 19.60
N LYS A 396 16.11 -3.69 19.03
CA LYS A 396 14.78 -3.19 19.42
C LYS A 396 14.66 -1.65 19.39
N THR A 397 15.57 -0.97 18.70
CA THR A 397 15.61 0.49 18.57
C THR A 397 14.70 1.00 17.44
N TYR A 398 13.39 0.68 17.50
CA TYR A 398 12.43 0.98 16.42
C TYR A 398 12.43 2.46 16.00
N LYS A 399 12.36 3.39 16.97
CA LYS A 399 12.34 4.84 16.66
C LYS A 399 13.63 5.30 15.97
N GLU A 400 14.78 5.02 16.57
CA GLU A 400 16.08 5.50 16.09
C GLU A 400 16.42 4.92 14.72
N THR A 401 16.22 3.61 14.54
CA THR A 401 16.46 2.93 13.27
C THR A 401 15.55 3.49 12.16
N THR A 402 14.26 3.68 12.46
CA THR A 402 13.30 4.26 11.50
C THR A 402 13.70 5.68 11.11
N LEU A 403 14.11 6.52 12.07
CA LEU A 403 14.55 7.89 11.82
C LEU A 403 15.81 7.94 10.95
N VAL A 404 16.83 7.13 11.27
CA VAL A 404 18.09 7.07 10.50
C VAL A 404 17.83 6.64 9.06
N VAL A 405 17.05 5.58 8.86
CA VAL A 405 16.70 5.09 7.51
C VAL A 405 15.91 6.14 6.73
N TYR A 406 15.02 6.88 7.40
CA TYR A 406 14.28 7.98 6.76
C TYR A 406 15.22 9.14 6.35
N VAL A 407 16.12 9.58 7.24
CA VAL A 407 17.11 10.61 6.90
C VAL A 407 17.97 10.17 5.71
N MET A 408 18.43 8.93 5.69
CA MET A 408 19.20 8.37 4.58
C MET A 408 18.38 8.27 3.28
N THR A 409 17.08 8.03 3.37
CA THR A 409 16.15 8.10 2.22
C THR A 409 16.10 9.51 1.64
N LEU A 410 15.97 10.53 2.50
CA LEU A 410 15.96 11.94 2.08
C LEU A 410 17.28 12.33 1.42
N VAL A 411 18.42 11.98 2.03
CA VAL A 411 19.75 12.22 1.46
C VAL A 411 19.89 11.51 0.11
N GLY A 412 19.45 10.26 0.02
CA GLY A 412 19.44 9.48 -1.22
C GLY A 412 18.61 10.15 -2.32
N MET A 413 17.42 10.65 -1.99
CA MET A 413 16.54 11.36 -2.93
C MET A 413 17.17 12.68 -3.41
N VAL A 414 17.79 13.45 -2.51
CA VAL A 414 18.51 14.67 -2.86
C VAL A 414 19.66 14.35 -3.82
N VAL A 415 20.51 13.37 -3.48
CA VAL A 415 21.64 12.97 -4.33
C VAL A 415 21.15 12.45 -5.68
N TYR A 416 20.11 11.61 -5.72
CA TYR A 416 19.49 11.14 -6.97
C TYR A 416 19.01 12.31 -7.83
N THR A 417 18.37 13.32 -7.22
CA THR A 417 17.86 14.51 -7.92
C THR A 417 18.95 15.29 -8.63
N PHE A 418 20.06 15.56 -7.94
CA PHE A 418 21.16 16.35 -8.50
C PHE A 418 22.09 15.55 -9.41
N THR A 419 21.97 14.22 -9.44
CA THR A 419 22.81 13.36 -10.29
C THR A 419 22.11 12.90 -11.57
N LEU A 420 20.77 12.91 -11.60
CA LEU A 420 19.97 12.46 -12.76
C LEU A 420 20.34 13.20 -14.06
N ASN A 421 20.62 14.50 -13.98
CA ASN A 421 20.90 15.36 -15.13
C ASN A 421 22.39 15.48 -15.51
N LEU A 422 23.30 14.74 -14.86
CA LEU A 422 24.74 14.85 -15.11
C LEU A 422 25.21 14.15 -16.39
N GLY A 423 24.34 13.39 -17.07
CA GLY A 423 24.68 12.66 -18.31
C GLY A 423 25.43 11.34 -18.09
N TYR A 424 25.72 10.96 -16.85
CA TYR A 424 26.43 9.72 -16.51
C TYR A 424 25.47 8.66 -15.97
N LEU A 425 24.98 7.78 -16.85
CA LEU A 425 23.97 6.77 -16.54
C LEU A 425 24.42 5.81 -15.40
N TRP A 426 25.71 5.46 -15.33
CA TRP A 426 26.24 4.62 -14.24
C TRP A 426 26.12 5.28 -12.86
N VAL A 427 26.22 6.62 -12.77
CA VAL A 427 26.02 7.36 -11.52
C VAL A 427 24.57 7.23 -11.07
N VAL A 428 23.63 7.34 -12.02
CA VAL A 428 22.19 7.18 -11.75
C VAL A 428 21.88 5.79 -11.18
N PHE A 429 22.53 4.73 -11.67
CA PHE A 429 22.38 3.39 -11.09
C PHE A 429 22.81 3.32 -9.62
N ILE A 430 23.97 3.92 -9.28
CA ILE A 430 24.50 3.90 -7.92
C ILE A 430 23.60 4.73 -7.00
N THR A 431 23.23 5.94 -7.41
CA THR A 431 22.42 6.83 -6.57
C THR A 431 20.99 6.32 -6.41
N ALA A 432 20.39 5.76 -7.47
CA ALA A 432 19.10 5.10 -7.41
C ALA A 432 19.12 3.84 -6.53
N GLY A 433 20.16 3.01 -6.63
CA GLY A 433 20.33 1.85 -5.76
C GLY A 433 20.50 2.23 -4.29
N ALA A 434 21.33 3.22 -3.98
CA ALA A 434 21.52 3.72 -2.62
C ALA A 434 20.23 4.31 -2.04
N MET A 435 19.51 5.12 -2.82
CA MET A 435 18.20 5.64 -2.44
C MET A 435 17.19 4.51 -2.21
N GLY A 436 17.09 3.55 -3.13
CA GLY A 436 16.18 2.42 -3.05
C GLY A 436 16.42 1.54 -1.82
N PHE A 437 17.69 1.30 -1.48
CA PHE A 437 18.09 0.57 -0.26
C PHE A 437 17.40 1.13 0.99
N PHE A 438 17.47 2.43 1.21
CA PHE A 438 16.88 3.06 2.39
C PHE A 438 15.36 3.26 2.24
N MET A 439 14.91 3.72 1.06
CA MET A 439 13.51 4.07 0.83
C MET A 439 12.58 2.87 0.90
N THR A 440 12.93 1.77 0.23
CA THR A 440 12.15 0.53 0.32
C THR A 440 12.43 -0.22 1.62
N GLY A 441 13.66 -0.12 2.17
CA GLY A 441 14.00 -0.70 3.47
C GLY A 441 13.19 -0.13 4.63
N TYR A 442 12.69 1.10 4.49
CA TYR A 442 11.79 1.75 5.45
C TYR A 442 10.42 1.06 5.58
N LEU A 443 9.89 0.45 4.51
CA LEU A 443 8.54 -0.12 4.48
C LEU A 443 8.29 -1.19 5.57
N PRO A 444 9.11 -2.25 5.70
CA PRO A 444 8.92 -3.25 6.76
C PRO A 444 9.14 -2.67 8.16
N LEU A 445 10.08 -1.72 8.34
CA LEU A 445 10.30 -1.06 9.63
C LEU A 445 9.04 -0.33 10.11
N GLY A 446 8.34 0.34 9.19
CA GLY A 446 7.07 0.98 9.47
C GLY A 446 6.01 -0.01 9.97
N PHE A 447 5.91 -1.21 9.37
CA PHE A 447 4.97 -2.22 9.84
C PHE A 447 5.31 -2.76 11.22
N GLU A 448 6.58 -3.10 11.48
CA GLU A 448 6.98 -3.60 12.80
C GLU A 448 6.77 -2.54 13.88
N PHE A 449 7.14 -1.28 13.59
CA PHE A 449 6.93 -0.18 14.54
C PHE A 449 5.45 0.09 14.76
N ALA A 450 4.62 -0.02 13.73
CA ALA A 450 3.18 0.14 13.85
C ALA A 450 2.55 -0.96 14.71
N VAL A 451 2.98 -2.21 14.58
CA VAL A 451 2.52 -3.31 15.44
C VAL A 451 2.88 -3.03 16.90
N GLU A 452 4.12 -2.61 17.16
CA GLU A 452 4.59 -2.28 18.52
C GLU A 452 3.77 -1.14 19.15
N LEU A 453 3.52 -0.05 18.41
CA LEU A 453 2.75 1.09 18.91
C LEU A 453 1.27 0.80 19.16
N THR A 454 0.73 -0.25 18.52
CA THR A 454 -0.71 -0.52 18.49
C THR A 454 -1.12 -1.74 19.28
N TYR A 455 -0.17 -2.45 19.91
CA TYR A 455 -0.48 -3.58 20.76
C TYR A 455 -1.51 -3.19 21.86
N PRO A 456 -2.57 -3.99 22.11
CA PRO A 456 -2.87 -5.33 21.59
C PRO A 456 -3.80 -5.39 20.36
N GLU A 457 -3.88 -4.34 19.54
CA GLU A 457 -4.72 -4.33 18.33
C GLU A 457 -4.20 -5.29 17.25
N SER A 458 -5.07 -5.68 16.31
CA SER A 458 -4.74 -6.62 15.23
C SER A 458 -3.68 -6.05 14.28
N GLU A 459 -2.60 -6.81 14.03
CA GLU A 459 -1.53 -6.47 13.08
C GLU A 459 -2.05 -6.12 11.67
N GLY A 460 -3.09 -6.82 11.22
CA GLY A 460 -3.74 -6.55 9.94
C GLY A 460 -4.43 -5.18 9.87
N MET A 461 -4.91 -4.66 11.01
CA MET A 461 -5.49 -3.31 11.09
C MET A 461 -4.44 -2.24 10.90
N SER A 462 -3.38 -2.35 11.69
CA SER A 462 -2.30 -1.37 11.76
C SER A 462 -1.61 -1.26 10.39
N SER A 463 -1.18 -2.38 9.84
CA SER A 463 -0.57 -2.45 8.49
C SER A 463 -1.53 -2.01 7.37
N GLY A 464 -2.83 -2.33 7.47
CA GLY A 464 -3.84 -1.87 6.52
C GLY A 464 -3.98 -0.34 6.49
N LEU A 465 -4.07 0.31 7.66
CA LEU A 465 -4.15 1.77 7.77
C LEU A 465 -2.88 2.47 7.30
N LEU A 466 -1.70 1.90 7.59
CA LEU A 466 -0.43 2.39 7.03
C LEU A 466 -0.45 2.39 5.50
N ASN A 467 -0.94 1.31 4.89
CA ASN A 467 -1.08 1.23 3.44
C ASN A 467 -2.09 2.25 2.91
N VAL A 468 -3.25 2.47 3.57
CA VAL A 468 -4.19 3.53 3.16
C VAL A 468 -3.50 4.89 3.09
N SER A 469 -2.70 5.21 4.11
CA SER A 469 -1.89 6.45 4.12
C SER A 469 -0.95 6.51 2.91
N ALA A 470 -0.20 5.44 2.66
CA ALA A 470 0.70 5.34 1.50
C ALA A 470 -0.03 5.52 0.16
N GLN A 471 -1.23 4.97 0.01
CA GLN A 471 -2.04 5.14 -1.20
C GLN A 471 -2.53 6.58 -1.37
N ILE A 472 -2.99 7.23 -0.30
CA ILE A 472 -3.44 8.63 -0.34
C ILE A 472 -2.30 9.56 -0.78
N PHE A 473 -1.15 9.47 -0.10
CA PHE A 473 0.01 10.28 -0.46
C PHE A 473 0.58 9.89 -1.83
N GLY A 474 0.52 8.61 -2.21
CA GLY A 474 0.90 8.14 -3.53
C GLY A 474 0.12 8.82 -4.66
N ILE A 475 -1.21 8.96 -4.51
CA ILE A 475 -2.04 9.68 -5.49
C ILE A 475 -1.65 11.16 -5.53
N ILE A 476 -1.60 11.82 -4.36
CA ILE A 476 -1.26 13.25 -4.27
C ILE A 476 0.09 13.51 -4.94
N PHE A 477 1.11 12.73 -4.59
CA PHE A 477 2.44 12.91 -5.13
C PHE A 477 2.55 12.56 -6.61
N THR A 478 1.91 11.48 -7.08
CA THR A 478 1.95 11.13 -8.50
C THR A 478 1.34 12.24 -9.36
N ILE A 479 0.20 12.81 -8.93
CA ILE A 479 -0.44 13.92 -9.66
C ILE A 479 0.44 15.17 -9.58
N SER A 480 0.81 15.62 -8.38
CA SER A 480 1.55 16.87 -8.19
C SER A 480 2.93 16.81 -8.86
N GLN A 481 3.69 15.74 -8.61
CA GLN A 481 5.01 15.55 -9.22
C GLN A 481 4.89 15.42 -10.74
N GLY A 482 3.92 14.66 -11.25
CA GLY A 482 3.70 14.51 -12.69
C GLY A 482 3.46 15.85 -13.40
N GLN A 483 2.59 16.70 -12.84
CA GLN A 483 2.32 18.04 -13.38
C GLN A 483 3.54 18.97 -13.29
N ILE A 484 4.30 18.90 -12.19
CA ILE A 484 5.53 19.68 -12.03
C ILE A 484 6.59 19.23 -13.05
N ILE A 485 6.72 17.91 -13.30
CA ILE A 485 7.64 17.37 -14.30
C ILE A 485 7.29 17.89 -15.70
N ASP A 486 6.01 17.91 -16.06
CA ASP A 486 5.55 18.39 -17.36
C ASP A 486 5.80 19.90 -17.57
N ALA A 487 5.63 20.70 -16.51
CA ALA A 487 5.78 22.16 -16.60
C ALA A 487 7.21 22.66 -16.41
N TYR A 488 7.98 22.03 -15.52
CA TYR A 488 9.27 22.56 -15.03
C TYR A 488 10.43 21.54 -15.07
N GLY A 489 10.18 20.32 -15.54
CA GLY A 489 11.18 19.24 -15.60
C GLY A 489 11.35 18.47 -14.29
N THR A 490 12.28 17.50 -14.30
CA THR A 490 12.39 16.51 -13.20
C THR A 490 12.91 17.07 -11.89
N MET A 491 13.82 18.03 -11.93
CA MET A 491 14.48 18.55 -10.74
C MET A 491 13.47 19.21 -9.79
N PRO A 492 12.60 20.14 -10.22
CA PRO A 492 11.52 20.67 -9.38
C PRO A 492 10.55 19.59 -8.87
N GLY A 493 10.22 18.58 -9.70
CA GLY A 493 9.36 17.47 -9.29
C GLY A 493 9.96 16.62 -8.18
N ASN A 494 11.27 16.40 -8.22
CA ASN A 494 11.97 15.66 -7.17
C ASN A 494 12.21 16.51 -5.91
N ILE A 495 12.44 17.81 -6.05
CA ILE A 495 12.50 18.74 -4.92
C ILE A 495 11.16 18.74 -4.16
N PHE A 496 10.03 18.68 -4.87
CA PHE A 496 8.71 18.52 -4.26
C PHE A 496 8.66 17.28 -3.35
N LEU A 497 9.16 16.11 -3.82
CA LEU A 497 9.25 14.92 -2.96
C LEU A 497 10.20 15.14 -1.77
N CYS A 498 11.35 15.79 -1.97
CA CYS A 498 12.31 16.06 -0.89
C CYS A 498 11.70 16.90 0.24
N VAL A 499 10.86 17.89 -0.09
CA VAL A 499 10.15 18.71 0.91
C VAL A 499 9.25 17.84 1.78
N PHE A 500 8.45 16.96 1.17
CA PHE A 500 7.55 16.08 1.91
C PHE A 500 8.29 14.97 2.68
N LEU A 501 9.41 14.45 2.15
CA LEU A 501 10.27 13.54 2.89
C LEU A 501 10.92 14.24 4.10
N THR A 502 11.27 15.52 3.99
CA THR A 502 11.78 16.33 5.12
C THR A 502 10.73 16.48 6.21
N LEU A 503 9.47 16.75 5.82
CA LEU A 503 8.34 16.74 6.76
C LEU A 503 8.20 15.36 7.44
N GLY A 504 8.33 14.28 6.67
CA GLY A 504 8.30 12.93 7.21
C GLY A 504 9.40 12.63 8.23
N VAL A 505 10.63 13.10 7.98
CA VAL A 505 11.74 13.03 8.94
C VAL A 505 11.41 13.78 10.23
N ALA A 506 10.90 15.01 10.12
CA ALA A 506 10.52 15.81 11.29
C ALA A 506 9.44 15.11 12.12
N LEU A 507 8.37 14.62 11.48
CA LEU A 507 7.29 13.87 12.15
C LEU A 507 7.80 12.58 12.81
N THR A 508 8.77 11.89 12.19
CA THR A 508 9.39 10.70 12.76
C THR A 508 10.23 11.04 14.01
N GLY A 509 10.88 12.21 14.01
CA GLY A 509 11.65 12.71 15.16
C GLY A 509 10.77 12.98 16.40
N GLU A 510 9.57 13.52 16.16
CA GLU A 510 8.56 13.86 17.19
C GLU A 510 7.84 12.65 17.80
N LEU A 511 8.01 11.44 17.25
CA LEU A 511 7.46 10.22 17.85
C LEU A 511 7.96 10.08 19.30
N GLY A 512 7.05 9.87 20.26
CA GLY A 512 7.41 9.82 21.68
C GLY A 512 8.49 8.75 21.99
N PRO A 513 9.29 8.94 23.06
CA PRO A 513 10.22 7.90 23.51
C PRO A 513 9.45 6.62 23.84
N GLN A 514 10.02 5.47 23.47
CA GLN A 514 9.46 4.16 23.79
C GLN A 514 9.32 4.04 25.32
N GLY A 515 8.12 3.70 25.80
CA GLY A 515 7.99 3.16 27.15
C GLY A 515 8.80 1.87 27.27
N PRO A 516 9.17 1.42 28.48
CA PRO A 516 9.91 0.18 28.66
C PRO A 516 9.20 -0.97 27.94
N VAL A 517 9.93 -1.65 27.07
CA VAL A 517 9.47 -2.79 26.25
C VAL A 517 8.92 -3.86 27.20
N THR A 518 7.60 -3.97 27.29
CA THR A 518 6.92 -5.08 27.97
C THR A 518 6.63 -6.15 26.92
N LEU A 519 7.60 -7.03 26.70
CA LEU A 519 7.39 -8.34 26.08
C LEU A 519 7.81 -9.44 27.05
#